data_AF-A0A3R8LXC9-F1
#
_entry.id   AF-A0A3R8LXC9-F1
#
_cell.length_a   1.000
_cell.length_b   1.000
_cell.length_c   1.000
_cell.angle_alpha   90.00
_cell.angle_beta   90.00
_cell.angle_gamma   90.00
#
_symmetry.space_group_name_H-M   'P 1'
#
loop_
_entity.id
_entity.type
_entity.pdbx_description
1 polymer ?
#
loop_
_entity_poly.entity_id
_entity_poly.type
_entity_poly.pdbx_seq_one_letter_code
_entity_poly.pdbx_strand_id
1 'polypeptide(L)' 'MPEFYTTDDFNTPIEGLMIAFELIQSLYEDNRIEDKENAERLIDSYKNAIELLKSMEATND' A
#
# COMPACT_ATOMS: atom_id res chain seq x y z
N MET A 1 1.00 -12.15 -18.82
CA MET A 1 0.42 -13.28 -18.06
C MET A 1 -0.10 -12.68 -16.76
N PRO A 2 -1.35 -12.95 -16.32
CA PRO A 2 -1.85 -12.39 -15.07
C PRO A 2 -1.05 -12.96 -13.91
N GLU A 3 -0.65 -12.12 -12.96
CA GLU A 3 -0.14 -12.58 -11.67
C GLU A 3 -1.31 -13.08 -10.82
N PHE A 4 -1.15 -14.26 -10.22
CA PHE A 4 -2.12 -14.86 -9.32
C PHE A 4 -1.64 -14.68 -7.88
N TYR A 5 -2.50 -14.12 -7.03
CA TYR A 5 -2.24 -13.90 -5.60
C TYR A 5 -2.95 -15.00 -4.78
N THR A 6 -2.29 -15.50 -3.73
CA THR A 6 -2.78 -16.48 -2.75
C THR A 6 -3.06 -15.81 -1.41
N THR A 7 -3.71 -16.52 -0.48
CA THR A 7 -3.91 -16.02 0.89
C THR A 7 -2.60 -15.78 1.64
N ASP A 8 -1.52 -16.49 1.26
CA ASP A 8 -0.22 -16.34 1.89
C ASP A 8 0.47 -15.02 1.51
N ASP A 9 0.16 -14.45 0.34
CA ASP A 9 0.62 -13.12 -0.07
C ASP A 9 -0.06 -11.98 0.73
N PHE A 10 -1.07 -12.32 1.53
CA PHE A 10 -1.70 -11.42 2.50
C PHE A 10 -1.37 -11.80 3.96
N ASN A 11 -0.58 -12.86 4.19
CA ASN A 11 -0.16 -13.23 5.55
C ASN A 11 0.81 -12.22 6.15
N THR A 12 1.50 -11.42 5.32
CA THR A 12 2.30 -10.29 5.75
C THR A 12 1.47 -9.02 5.56
N PRO A 13 0.93 -8.40 6.64
CA PRO A 13 0.10 -7.20 6.53
C PRO A 13 0.76 -6.08 5.72
N ILE A 14 2.09 -6.02 5.72
CA ILE A 14 2.90 -5.07 4.96
C ILE A 14 2.77 -5.27 3.44
N GLU A 15 2.83 -6.50 2.94
CA GLU A 15 2.80 -6.78 1.50
C GLU A 15 1.45 -6.39 0.89
N GLY A 16 0.35 -6.76 1.56
CA GLY A 16 -0.99 -6.33 1.15
C GLY A 16 -1.18 -4.81 1.16
N LEU A 17 -0.61 -4.12 2.16
CA LEU A 17 -0.61 -2.65 2.21
C LEU A 17 0.25 -2.03 1.11
N MET A 18 1.40 -2.62 0.79
CA MET A 18 2.29 -2.15 -0.28
C MET A 18 1.62 -2.26 -1.66
N ILE A 19 0.96 -3.40 -1.96
CA ILE A 19 0.22 -3.58 -3.22
C ILE A 19 -0.90 -2.55 -3.36
N ALA A 20 -1.68 -2.33 -2.30
CA ALA A 20 -2.75 -1.34 -2.30
C ALA A 20 -2.21 0.09 -2.48
N PHE A 21 -1.10 0.42 -1.81
CA PHE A 21 -0.41 1.70 -1.94
C PHE A 21 0.05 1.96 -3.38
N GLU A 22 0.77 1.01 -3.98
CA GLU A 22 1.29 1.12 -5.35
C GLU A 22 0.16 1.32 -6.38
N LEU A 23 -0.93 0.57 -6.24
CA LEU A 23 -2.09 0.70 -7.12
C LEU A 23 -2.72 2.10 -7.02
N ILE A 24 -2.99 2.58 -5.81
CA ILE A 24 -3.62 3.89 -5.60
C ILE A 24 -2.70 5.02 -6.08
N GLN A 25 -1.39 4.92 -5.80
CA GLN A 25 -0.41 5.88 -6.26
C GLN A 25 -0.34 5.94 -7.79
N SER A 26 -0.29 4.80 -8.47
CA SER A 26 -0.30 4.75 -9.94
C SER A 26 -1.56 5.39 -10.54
N LEU A 27 -2.74 5.10 -9.99
CA LEU A 27 -3.99 5.71 -10.44
C LEU A 27 -4.04 7.22 -10.18
N TYR A 28 -3.45 7.67 -9.07
CA TYR A 28 -3.33 9.08 -8.73
C TYR A 28 -2.44 9.81 -9.74
N GLU A 29 -1.25 9.28 -10.02
CA GLU A 29 -0.27 9.82 -10.97
C GLU A 29 -0.81 9.86 -12.41
N ASP A 30 -1.57 8.83 -12.80
CA ASP A 30 -2.23 8.75 -14.11
C ASP A 30 -3.44 9.71 -14.25
N ASN A 31 -3.74 10.53 -13.23
CA ASN A 31 -4.95 11.38 -13.17
C ASN A 31 -6.27 10.61 -13.35
N ARG A 32 -6.31 9.36 -12.87
CA ARG A 32 -7.49 8.48 -12.97
C ARG A 32 -8.37 8.48 -11.73
N ILE A 33 -8.03 9.30 -10.74
CA ILE A 33 -8.83 9.54 -9.53
C ILE A 33 -9.38 10.96 -9.58
N GLU A 34 -10.70 11.09 -9.51
CA GLU A 34 -11.41 12.37 -9.50
C GLU A 34 -11.23 13.11 -8.17
N ASP A 35 -11.30 12.38 -7.06
CA ASP A 35 -11.17 12.90 -5.70
C ASP A 35 -9.69 12.98 -5.27
N LYS A 36 -9.00 14.00 -5.76
CA LYS A 36 -7.55 14.17 -5.58
C LYS A 36 -7.14 14.40 -4.13
N GLU A 37 -7.86 15.23 -3.38
CA GLU A 37 -7.53 15.53 -1.97
C GLU A 37 -7.63 14.28 -1.09
N ASN A 38 -8.69 13.48 -1.26
CA ASN A 38 -8.82 12.25 -0.47
C ASN A 38 -7.85 11.17 -0.93
N ALA A 39 -7.49 11.13 -2.21
CA ALA A 39 -6.45 10.22 -2.70
C ALA A 39 -5.07 10.54 -2.09
N GLU A 40 -4.68 11.82 -2.01
CA GLU A 40 -3.43 12.22 -1.34
C GLU A 40 -3.41 11.80 0.13
N ARG A 41 -4.49 12.08 0.87
CA ARG A 41 -4.63 11.65 2.28
C ARG A 41 -4.53 10.14 2.44
N LEU A 42 -5.11 9.38 1.52
CA LEU A 42 -5.08 7.93 1.54
C LEU A 42 -3.67 7.40 1.28
N ILE A 43 -2.97 7.94 0.27
CA ILE A 43 -1.56 7.63 -0.05
C ILE A 43 -0.67 7.89 1.17
N ASP A 44 -0.80 9.05 1.81
CA ASP A 44 -0.05 9.39 3.03
C ASP A 44 -0.34 8.41 4.18
N SER A 45 -1.60 8.02 4.35
CA SER A 45 -2.02 7.06 5.38
C SER A 45 -1.40 5.68 5.15
N TYR A 46 -1.42 5.19 3.92
CA TYR A 46 -0.77 3.93 3.54
C TYR A 46 0.74 3.98 3.77
N LYS A 47 1.40 5.05 3.34
CA LYS A 47 2.84 5.25 3.55
C LYS A 47 3.21 5.19 5.03
N ASN A 48 2.49 5.90 5.88
CA ASN A 48 2.71 5.89 7.33
C ASN A 48 2.50 4.51 7.95
N ALA A 49 1.45 3.79 7.53
CA ALA A 49 1.17 2.45 8.03
C ALA A 49 2.29 1.45 7.66
N ILE A 50 2.78 1.51 6.42
CA ILE A 50 3.90 0.68 5.95
C ILE A 50 5.18 0.99 6.73
N GLU A 51 5.51 2.27 6.91
CA GLU A 51 6.69 2.68 7.69
C GLU A 51 6.61 2.20 9.15
N LEU A 52 5.44 2.34 9.78
CA LEU A 52 5.23 1.87 11.15
C LEU A 52 5.44 0.36 11.28
N LEU A 53 4.82 -0.42 10.39
CA LEU A 53 4.93 -1.88 10.42
C LEU A 53 6.36 -2.35 10.16
N LYS A 54 7.06 -1.74 9.19
CA LYS A 54 8.49 -2.03 8.94
C LYS A 54 9.37 -1.73 10.15
N SER A 55 9.08 -0.64 10.88
CA SER A 55 9.80 -0.32 12.12
C SER A 55 9.56 -1.35 13.23
N MET A 56 8.35 -1.91 13.32
CA MET A 56 8.01 -2.93 14.31
C MET A 56 8.67 -4.28 14.01
N GLU A 57 8.72 -4.67 12.73
CA GLU A 57 9.48 -5.87 12.31
C GLU A 57 10.97 -5.72 12.65
N ALA A 58 11.57 -4.58 12.32
CA ALA A 58 12.98 -4.31 12.61
C ALA A 58 13.33 -4.19 14.11
N THR A 59 12.34 -4.01 14.99
CA THR A 59 12.55 -3.93 16.45
C THR A 59 12.36 -5.29 17.14
N ASN A 60 11.76 -6.26 16.45
CA ASN A 60 11.50 -7.61 16.97
C ASN A 60 12.52 -8.66 16.50
N ASP A 61 13.45 -8.30 15.62
CA ASP A 61 14.67 -9.05 15.23
C ASP A 61 15.87 -8.71 16.15
#